data_AF-A0A2E9JXY8-F1
#
_entry.id   AF-A0A2E9JXY8-F1
#
_cell.length_a   1.000
_cell.length_b   1.000
_cell.length_c   1.000
_cell.angle_alpha   90.00
_cell.angle_beta   90.00
_cell.angle_gamma   90.00
#
_symmetry.space_group_name_H-M   'P 1'
#
loop_
_entity.id
_entity.type
_entity.pdbx_description
1 polymer ?
#
loop_
_entity_poly.entity_id
_entity_poly.type
_entity_poly.pdbx_seq_one_letter_code
_entity_poly.pdbx_strand_id
1 'polypeptide(L)' 'MFLRIKFLFVILAFLLALSSVAQAEGIKIGFVNMNRLFSESPQANRAMEGLQEEFAPRQREVVALQT' A
#
# COMPACT_ATOMS: atom_id res chain seq x y z
N MET A 1 6.33 -54.84 20.54
CA MET A 1 6.44 -53.53 21.23
C MET A 1 7.41 -52.59 20.51
N PHE A 2 8.66 -52.98 20.27
CA PHE A 2 9.68 -52.13 19.60
C PHE A 2 9.33 -51.69 18.17
N LEU A 3 8.62 -52.52 17.39
CA LEU A 3 8.22 -52.16 16.02
C LEU A 3 7.17 -51.03 15.98
N ARG A 4 6.26 -50.98 16.96
CA ARG A 4 5.25 -49.92 17.08
C ARG A 4 5.89 -48.59 17.48
N ILE A 5 6.89 -48.63 18.35
CA ILE A 5 7.67 -47.45 18.75
C ILE A 5 8.46 -46.88 17.57
N LYS A 6 9.12 -47.73 16.78
CA LYS A 6 9.83 -47.29 15.56
C LYS A 6 8.88 -46.65 14.55
N PHE A 7 7.71 -47.24 14.35
CA PHE A 7 6.67 -46.69 13.48
C PHE A 7 6.17 -45.32 13.96
N LEU A 8 6.00 -45.16 15.28
CA LEU A 8 5.62 -43.88 15.88
C LEU A 8 6.68 -42.79 15.65
N PHE A 9 7.97 -43.13 15.75
CA PHE A 9 9.07 -42.20 15.46
C PHE A 9 9.12 -41.78 13.99
N VAL A 10 8.81 -42.68 13.06
CA VAL A 10 8.73 -42.36 11.63
C VAL A 10 7.58 -41.39 11.35
N ILE A 11 6.40 -41.62 11.95
CA ILE A 11 5.25 -40.72 11.83
C ILE A 11 5.57 -39.35 12.41
N LEU A 12 6.23 -39.30 13.58
CA LEU A 12 6.61 -38.05 14.21
C LEU A 12 7.62 -37.26 13.37
N ALA A 13 8.62 -37.93 12.80
CA ALA A 13 9.59 -37.30 11.90
C ALA A 13 8.91 -36.76 10.63
N PHE A 14 7.95 -37.49 10.09
CA PHE A 14 7.18 -37.04 8.92
C PHE A 14 6.34 -35.80 9.24
N LEU A 15 5.64 -35.79 10.38
CA LEU A 15 4.85 -34.64 10.82
C LEU A 15 5.70 -33.39 11.07
N LEU A 16 6.91 -33.55 11.63
CA LEU A 16 7.86 -32.46 11.83
C LEU A 16 8.45 -31.94 10.50
N ALA A 17 8.64 -32.80 9.49
CA ALA A 17 9.09 -32.37 8.18
C ALA A 17 8.01 -31.55 7.43
N LEU A 18 6.72 -31.77 7.73
CA LEU A 18 5.61 -31.04 7.13
C LEU A 18 5.35 -29.67 7.80
N SER A 19 5.98 -29.31 8.92
CA SER A 19 5.71 -28.02 9.56
C SER A 19 6.34 -26.81 8.83
N SER A 20 7.22 -27.03 7.85
CA SER A 20 7.90 -25.95 7.11
C SER A 20 7.05 -25.31 6.01
N VAL A 21 5.91 -25.92 5.61
CA VAL A 21 5.01 -25.34 4.58
C VAL A 21 4.10 -24.23 5.10
N ALA A 22 4.08 -23.96 6.41
CA ALA A 22 3.32 -22.88 7.02
C ALA A 22 4.11 -21.56 7.13
N GLN A 23 4.95 -21.25 6.14
CA GLN A 23 5.53 -19.91 6.00
C GLN A 23 4.40 -18.98 5.53
N ALA A 24 3.75 -18.29 6.47
CA ALA A 24 2.81 -17.23 6.13
C ALA A 24 3.56 -16.18 5.32
N GLU A 25 3.21 -16.03 4.04
CA GLU A 25 3.65 -14.89 3.25
C GLU A 25 3.17 -13.65 4.03
N GLY A 26 4.10 -12.91 4.63
CA GLY A 26 3.79 -11.86 5.59
C GLY A 26 2.72 -10.89 5.05
N ILE A 27 1.94 -10.29 5.96
CA ILE A 27 0.86 -9.37 5.58
C ILE A 27 1.40 -8.29 4.64
N LYS A 28 0.88 -8.24 3.41
CA LYS A 28 1.28 -7.27 2.38
C LYS A 28 0.52 -5.96 2.60
N ILE A 29 1.16 -4.98 3.24
CA ILE A 29 0.62 -3.63 3.44
C ILE A 29 1.32 -2.67 2.48
N GLY A 30 0.56 -2.08 1.55
CA GLY A 30 1.00 -0.97 0.73
C GLY A 30 0.55 0.37 1.32
N PHE A 31 1.34 1.42 1.11
CA PHE A 31 0.93 2.80 1.40
C PHE A 31 1.17 3.68 0.17
N VAL A 32 0.37 4.74 0.04
CA VAL A 32 0.49 5.72 -1.04
C VAL A 32 0.92 7.06 -0.45
N ASN A 33 1.93 7.68 -1.05
CA ASN A 33 2.28 9.06 -0.74
C ASN A 33 1.38 10.00 -1.53
N MET A 34 0.36 10.54 -0.84
CA MET A 34 -0.62 11.43 -1.48
C MET A 34 0.02 12.73 -1.97
N ASN A 35 0.95 13.33 -1.22
CA ASN A 35 1.62 14.57 -1.63
C ASN A 35 2.34 14.38 -2.97
N ARG A 36 3.11 13.30 -3.09
CA ARG A 36 3.80 12.95 -4.33
C ARG A 36 2.82 12.66 -5.47
N LEU A 37 1.74 11.94 -5.18
CA LEU A 37 0.71 11.64 -6.18
C LEU A 37 0.06 12.92 -6.72
N PHE A 38 -0.30 13.86 -5.86
CA PHE A 38 -0.87 15.13 -6.30
C PHE A 38 0.14 15.99 -7.06
N SER A 39 1.41 16.07 -6.64
CA SER A 39 2.40 16.92 -7.29
C SER A 39 2.88 16.40 -8.65
N GLU A 40 2.93 15.07 -8.84
CA GLU A 40 3.47 14.45 -10.05
C GLU A 40 2.38 14.03 -11.04
N SER A 41 1.09 14.03 -10.65
CA SER A 41 0.04 13.50 -11.50
C SER A 41 -0.50 14.51 -12.53
N PRO A 42 -0.66 14.10 -13.81
CA PRO A 42 -1.18 14.97 -14.85
C PRO A 42 -2.65 15.37 -14.62
N GLN A 43 -3.43 14.54 -13.92
CA GLN A 43 -4.81 14.89 -13.57
C GLN A 43 -4.90 15.98 -12.51
N ALA A 44 -4.01 15.99 -11.52
CA ALA A 44 -4.00 17.04 -10.50
C ALA A 44 -3.57 18.38 -11.11
N ASN A 45 -2.58 18.37 -12.01
CA ASN A 45 -2.16 19.56 -12.74
C ASN A 45 -3.31 20.14 -13.57
N ARG A 46 -4.00 19.32 -14.37
CA ARG A 46 -5.17 19.77 -15.16
C ARG A 46 -6.31 20.31 -14.29
N ALA A 47 -6.58 19.68 -13.15
CA ALA A 47 -7.59 20.16 -12.22
C ALA A 47 -7.19 21.52 -11.61
N MET A 48 -5.92 21.67 -11.23
CA MET A 48 -5.39 22.93 -10.70
C MET A 48 -5.44 24.04 -11.74
N GLU A 49 -5.05 23.77 -12.99
CA GLU A 49 -5.14 24.73 -14.10
C GLU A 49 -6.58 25.20 -14.33
N GLY A 50 -7.55 24.27 -14.36
CA GLY A 50 -8.96 24.63 -14.51
C GLY A 50 -9.48 25.51 -13.36
N LEU A 51 -9.10 25.21 -12.13
CA LEU A 51 -9.45 26.04 -10.96
C LEU A 51 -8.79 27.42 -11.05
N GLN A 52 -7.52 27.50 -11.46
CA GLN A 52 -6.84 28.79 -11.61
C GLN A 52 -7.53 29.66 -12.66
N GLU A 53 -7.94 29.07 -13.79
CA GLU A 53 -8.66 29.79 -14.84
C GLU A 53 -10.02 30.32 -14.36
N GLU A 54 -10.80 29.48 -13.66
CA GLU A 54 -12.13 29.86 -13.14
C GLU A 54 -12.04 30.99 -12.09
N PHE A 55 -11.02 30.95 -11.23
CA PHE A 55 -10.88 31.90 -10.11
C PHE A 55 -9.94 33.08 -10.40
N ALA A 56 -9.22 33.09 -11.52
CA ALA A 56 -8.32 34.20 -11.91
C ALA A 56 -8.99 35.59 -11.94
N PRO A 57 -10.25 35.76 -12.39
CA PRO A 57 -10.93 37.06 -12.33
C PRO A 57 -11.14 37.54 -10.88
N ARG A 58 -11.65 36.66 -10.00
CA ARG A 58 -11.84 36.95 -8.58
C ARG A 58 -10.52 37.31 -7.90
N GLN A 59 -9.43 36.61 -8.25
CA GLN A 59 -8.11 36.88 -7.70
C GLN A 59 -7.64 38.30 -8.02
N ARG A 60 -7.85 38.75 -9.27
CA ARG A 60 -7.49 40.12 -9.71
C ARG A 60 -8.28 41.19 -8.96
N GLU A 61 -9.58 40.98 -8.78
CA GLU A 61 -10.43 41.88 -8.00
C GLU A 61 -9.95 42.00 -6.55
N VAL A 62 -9.63 40.87 -5.90
CA VAL A 62 -9.14 40.87 -4.51
C VAL A 62 -7.80 41.61 -4.39
N VAL A 63 -6.86 41.40 -5.31
CA VAL A 63 -5.56 42.11 -5.29
C VAL A 63 -5.73 43.62 -5.51
N ALA A 64 -6.62 44.02 -6.41
CA ALA A 64 -6.90 45.42 -6.68
C ALA A 64 -7.51 46.15 -5.46
N LEU A 65 -8.25 45.44 -4.60
CA LEU A 65 -8.78 46.01 -3.35
C LEU A 65 -7.73 46.18 -2.25
N GLN A 66 -6.58 45.51 -2.36
CA GLN A 66 -5.51 45.55 -1.37
C GLN A 66 -4.43 46.61 -1.68
N THR A 67 -4.51 47.24 -2.85
CA THR A 67 -3.58 48.28 -3.32
C THR A 67 -4.29 49.62 -3.36
#